data_AF-A0A2S8PMY3-F1
#
_entry.id   AF-A0A2S8PMY3-F1
#
_cell.length_a   1.000
_cell.length_b   1.000
_cell.length_c   1.000
_cell.angle_alpha   90.00
_cell.angle_beta   90.00
_cell.angle_gamma   90.00
#
_symmetry.space_group_name_H-M   'P 1'
#
loop_
_entity.id
_entity.type
_entity.pdbx_description
1 polymer ?
#
loop_
_entity_poly.entity_id
_entity_poly.type
_entity_poly.pdbx_seq_one_letter_code
_entity_poly.pdbx_strand_id
1 'polypeptide(L)' 'GLAMGMAGAVLSYGLLQFGQMGDDALLIDTTFLEGDHEVEGKFFLIPDPDSFAKIFQALGVPLEND' A
#
# COMPACT_ATOMS: atom_id res chain seq x y z
N GLY A 1 11.78 1.29 20.18
CA GLY A 1 13.18 1.35 19.69
C GLY A 1 13.44 0.31 18.61
N LEU A 2 13.46 -0.99 18.96
CA LEU A 2 13.82 -2.09 18.05
C LEU A 2 12.83 -2.28 16.87
N ALA A 3 11.53 -2.15 17.12
CA ALA A 3 10.50 -2.29 16.09
C ALA A 3 10.54 -1.19 15.02
N MET A 4 10.85 0.06 15.39
CA MET A 4 11.00 1.18 14.44
C MET A 4 12.23 1.00 13.52
N GLY A 5 13.34 0.47 14.06
CA GLY A 5 14.54 0.20 13.26
C GLY A 5 14.35 -0.94 12.26
N MET A 6 13.71 -2.04 12.67
CA MET A 6 13.43 -3.15 11.77
C MET A 6 12.29 -2.86 10.78
N ALA A 7 11.24 -2.15 11.20
CA ALA A 7 10.21 -1.67 10.28
C ALA A 7 10.82 -0.73 9.23
N GLY A 8 11.70 0.19 9.64
CA GLY A 8 12.48 1.01 8.73
C GLY A 8 13.35 0.19 7.78
N ALA A 9 13.98 -0.88 8.25
CA ALA A 9 14.80 -1.77 7.42
C ALA A 9 13.99 -2.62 6.44
N VAL A 10 12.82 -3.15 6.85
CA VAL A 10 11.91 -3.92 5.99
C VAL A 10 11.30 -3.02 4.92
N LEU A 11 10.85 -1.82 5.31
CA LEU A 11 10.34 -0.81 4.37
C LEU A 11 11.44 -0.36 3.41
N SER A 12 12.64 -0.04 3.91
CA SER A 12 13.77 0.41 3.08
C SER A 12 14.24 -0.68 2.12
N TYR A 13 14.30 -1.94 2.55
CA TYR A 13 14.71 -3.06 1.70
C TYR A 13 13.69 -3.30 0.59
N GLY A 14 12.39 -3.28 0.91
CA GLY A 14 11.34 -3.29 -0.10
C GLY A 14 11.52 -2.13 -1.07
N LEU A 15 11.48 -0.90 -0.58
CA LEU A 15 11.57 0.34 -1.38
C LEU A 15 12.81 0.40 -2.27
N LEU A 16 13.97 -0.11 -1.82
CA LEU A 16 15.20 -0.16 -2.62
C LEU A 16 15.10 -1.10 -3.83
N GLN A 17 14.32 -2.18 -3.74
CA GLN A 17 14.03 -3.04 -4.89
C GLN A 17 12.99 -2.40 -5.83
N PHE A 18 12.12 -1.54 -5.30
CA PHE A 18 11.05 -0.87 -6.04
C PHE A 18 11.43 0.44 -6.72
N GLY A 19 12.52 1.10 -6.30
CA GLY A 19 13.02 2.34 -6.92
C GLY A 19 13.43 2.22 -8.40
N GLN A 20 13.37 1.01 -8.98
CA GLN A 20 13.53 0.78 -10.41
C GLN A 20 12.22 0.40 -11.15
N MET A 21 11.11 0.15 -10.45
CA MET A 21 9.91 -0.50 -11.03
C MET A 21 8.60 0.30 -10.95
N GLY A 22 8.57 1.50 -10.34
CA GLY A 22 7.37 2.33 -10.41
C GLY A 22 7.57 3.72 -9.82
N ASP A 23 7.15 4.75 -10.55
CA ASP A 23 7.13 6.14 -10.07
C ASP A 23 6.01 6.38 -9.04
N ASP A 24 4.99 5.51 -9.03
CA ASP A 24 3.78 5.62 -8.23
C ASP A 24 3.58 4.40 -7.29
N ALA A 25 2.93 4.63 -6.14
CA ALA A 25 2.57 3.59 -5.17
C ALA A 25 1.16 3.82 -4.60
N LEU A 26 0.46 2.74 -4.26
CA LEU A 26 -0.81 2.77 -3.54
C LEU A 26 -0.59 2.60 -2.04
N LEU A 27 -1.18 3.50 -1.25
CA LEU A 27 -1.35 3.33 0.19
C LEU A 27 -2.82 3.02 0.48
N ILE A 28 -3.08 1.91 1.16
CA ILE A 28 -4.42 1.53 1.62
C ILE A 28 -4.40 1.54 3.15
N ASP A 29 -5.22 2.40 3.73
CA ASP A 29 -5.49 2.43 5.16
C ASP A 29 -6.67 1.50 5.47
N THR A 30 -6.51 0.62 6.45
CA THR A 30 -7.53 -0.37 6.81
C THR A 30 -7.70 -0.40 8.33
N THR A 31 -8.94 -0.47 8.79
CA THR A 31 -9.24 -0.72 10.20
C THR A 31 -9.91 -2.09 10.31
N PHE A 32 -9.28 -2.99 11.06
CA PHE A 32 -9.84 -4.29 11.39
C PHE A 32 -10.64 -4.18 12.69
N LEU A 33 -11.84 -4.74 12.70
CA LEU A 33 -12.74 -4.70 13.86
C LEU A 33 -12.89 -6.12 14.42
N GLU A 34 -12.58 -6.31 15.70
CA GLU A 34 -12.83 -7.56 16.45
C GLU A 34 -13.55 -7.25 17.76
N GLY A 35 -14.88 -7.31 17.71
CA GLY A 35 -15.73 -6.84 18.81
C GLY A 35 -15.59 -5.32 18.99
N ASP A 36 -15.23 -4.89 20.20
CA ASP A 36 -14.94 -3.48 20.52
C ASP A 36 -13.45 -3.11 20.28
N HIS A 37 -12.64 -4.03 19.74
CA HIS A 37 -11.24 -3.75 19.42
C HIS A 37 -11.09 -3.31 17.97
N GLU A 38 -10.39 -2.20 17.78
CA GLU A 38 -9.99 -1.70 16.47
C GLU A 38 -8.48 -1.88 16.31
N VAL A 39 -8.06 -2.43 15.18
CA VAL A 39 -6.65 -2.55 14.80
C VAL A 39 -6.44 -1.82 13.49
N GLU A 40 -5.65 -0.76 13.53
CA GLU A 40 -5.25 -0.01 12.34
C GLU A 40 -4.12 -0.74 11.59
N GLY A 41 -4.30 -0.89 10.29
CA GLY A 41 -3.34 -1.47 9.36
C GLY A 41 -3.12 -0.55 8.17
N LYS A 42 -1.92 -0.63 7.60
CA LYS A 42 -1.55 0.07 6.36
C LYS A 42 -0.95 -0.92 5.38
N PHE A 43 -1.44 -0.92 4.16
CA PHE A 43 -0.86 -1.69 3.06
C PHE A 43 -0.21 -0.74 2.05
N PHE A 44 1.07 -0.98 1.76
CA PHE A 44 1.78 -0.31 0.67
C PHE A 44 1.87 -1.28 -0.51
N LEU A 45 1.27 -0.91 -1.64
CA LEU A 45 1.34 -1.66 -2.88
C LEU A 45 2.13 -0.85 -3.90
N ILE A 46 3.05 -1.50 -4.58
CA ILE A 46 3.79 -0.91 -5.70
C ILE A 46 3.50 -1.78 -6.92
N PRO A 47 2.34 -1.56 -7.57
CA PRO A 47 1.97 -2.32 -8.74
C PRO A 47 2.68 -1.77 -9.98
N ASP A 48 2.79 -2.58 -11.04
CA ASP A 48 3.22 -2.08 -12.33
C ASP A 48 2.24 -1.00 -12.84
N PRO A 49 2.69 0.03 -13.59
CA PRO A 49 1.85 1.13 -14.07
C PRO A 49 0.54 0.68 -14.75
N ASP A 50 0.59 -0.38 -15.58
CA ASP A 50 -0.58 -0.92 -16.29
C ASP A 50 -1.60 -1.63 -15.37
N SER A 51 -1.22 -1.91 -14.13
CA SER A 51 -2.06 -2.60 -13.14
C SER A 51 -2.90 -1.65 -12.29
N PHE A 52 -2.55 -0.37 -12.21
CA PHE A 52 -3.28 0.63 -11.40
C PHE A 52 -4.75 0.70 -11.79
N ALA A 53 -5.05 0.82 -13.09
CA ALA A 53 -6.43 0.92 -13.57
C ALA A 53 -7.26 -0.32 -13.21
N LYS A 54 -6.66 -1.52 -13.29
CA LYS A 54 -7.32 -2.78 -12.93
C LYS A 54 -7.60 -2.86 -11.42
N ILE A 55 -6.63 -2.44 -10.61
CA ILE A 55 -6.76 -2.43 -9.15
C ILE A 55 -7.84 -1.43 -8.72
N PHE A 56 -7.81 -0.21 -9.25
CA PHE A 56 -8.83 0.81 -8.96
C PHE A 56 -10.22 0.36 -9.37
N GLN A 57 -10.37 -0.22 -10.56
CA GLN A 57 -11.66 -0.79 -10.99
C GLN A 57 -12.14 -1.90 -10.05
N ALA A 58 -11.26 -2.81 -9.64
CA ALA A 58 -11.60 -3.89 -8.70
C ALA A 58 -11.99 -3.37 -7.30
N LEU A 59 -11.39 -2.25 -6.88
CA LEU A 59 -11.74 -1.53 -5.65
C LEU A 59 -12.99 -0.64 -5.80
N GLY A 60 -13.59 -0.58 -6.99
CA GLY A 60 -14.76 0.26 -7.25
C GLY A 60 -14.46 1.77 -7.32
N VAL A 61 -13.18 2.14 -7.46
CA VAL A 61 -12.78 3.52 -7.69
C VAL A 61 -13.09 3.87 -9.15
N PRO A 62 -13.93 4.87 -9.42
CA PRO A 62 -14.17 5.32 -10.78
C PRO A 62 -12.86 5.88 -11.35
N LEU A 63 -12.44 5.36 -12.51
CA LEU A 63 -11.46 6.05 -13.35
C LEU A 63 -12.15 7.36 -13.76
N GLU A 64 -11.54 8.51 -13.48
CA GLU A 64 -12.19 9.83 -13.58
C GLU A 64 -13.11 10.01 -14.80
N ASN A 65 -14.25 10.65 -14.54
CA ASN A 65 -15.18 11.13 -15.54
C ASN A 65 -14.46 12.05 -16.54
N ASP A 66 -14.76 11.93 -17.84
CA ASP A 66 -14.54 13.00 -18.83
C ASP A 66 -15.00 14.38 -18.32
#